data_AF-A0A4U9HLM2-F1
#
_entry.id   AF-A0A4U9HLM2-F1
#
_cell.length_a   1.000
_cell.length_b   1.000
_cell.length_c   1.000
_cell.angle_alpha   90.00
_cell.angle_beta   90.00
_cell.angle_gamma   90.00
#
_symmetry.space_group_name_H-M   'P 1'
#
loop_
_entity.id
_entity.type
_entity.pdbx_description
1 polymer ?
#
loop_
_entity_poly.entity_id
_entity_poly.type
_entity_poly.pdbx_seq_one_letter_code
_entity_poly.pdbx_strand_id
1 'polypeptide(L)'
;MAPEALAGGPIGKLRDNDIIEIVVDRLSLTGSVNFIGTPLAPLTPAEGAVELARRQPHPELHAHDFLPDDTRLWAALQSISGGTWKGCIYDTDKIIEVINAGKKALGI
;
A
#
# COMPACT_ATOMS: atom_id res chain seq x y z
N MET A 1 3.17 -6.11 -3.66
CA MET A 1 2.57 -4.85 -4.13
C MET A 1 2.94 -3.76 -3.14
N ALA A 2 3.47 -2.64 -3.61
CA ALA A 2 3.82 -1.48 -2.79
C ALA A 2 3.35 -0.21 -3.53
N PRO A 3 2.77 0.79 -2.86
CA PRO A 3 2.48 0.82 -1.42
C PRO A 3 1.40 -0.20 -1.03
N GLU A 4 1.46 -0.69 0.20
CA GLU A 4 0.43 -1.56 0.80
C GLU A 4 -0.82 -0.76 1.18
N ALA A 5 -1.94 -1.45 1.49
CA ALA A 5 -3.23 -0.80 1.76
C ALA A 5 -3.12 0.30 2.84
N LEU A 6 -2.56 -0.06 4.00
CA LEU A 6 -2.41 0.85 5.15
C LEU A 6 -1.44 2.02 4.89
N ALA A 7 -0.55 1.88 3.92
CA ALA A 7 0.35 2.94 3.46
C ALA A 7 -0.24 3.76 2.28
N GLY A 8 -1.55 3.67 2.04
CA GLY A 8 -2.25 4.41 0.98
C GLY A 8 -2.15 3.77 -0.42
N GLY A 9 -1.78 2.49 -0.48
CA GLY A 9 -1.69 1.74 -1.72
C GLY A 9 -3.03 1.58 -2.46
N PRO A 10 -3.03 1.42 -3.80
CA PRO A 10 -4.25 1.27 -4.61
C PRO A 10 -5.16 0.12 -4.17
N ILE A 11 -4.59 -0.96 -3.64
CA ILE A 11 -5.35 -2.11 -3.13
C ILE A 11 -6.28 -1.73 -1.97
N GLY A 12 -5.94 -0.70 -1.19
CA GLY A 12 -6.79 -0.17 -0.12
C GLY A 12 -8.02 0.58 -0.63
N LYS A 13 -8.17 0.78 -1.94
CA LYS A 13 -9.30 1.48 -2.57
C LYS A 13 -10.30 0.54 -3.24
N LEU A 14 -10.01 -0.76 -3.29
CA LEU A 14 -10.92 -1.76 -3.81
C LEU A 14 -12.15 -1.90 -2.90
N ARG A 15 -13.22 -2.47 -3.45
CA ARG A 15 -14.53 -2.68 -2.84
C ARG A 15 -15.01 -4.10 -3.15
N ASP A 16 -15.96 -4.57 -2.37
CA ASP A 16 -16.62 -5.85 -2.65
C ASP A 16 -17.21 -5.85 -4.07
N ASN A 17 -17.07 -6.99 -4.73
CA ASN A 17 -17.47 -7.22 -6.13
C ASN A 17 -16.67 -6.46 -7.19
N ASP A 18 -15.57 -5.77 -6.83
CA ASP A 18 -14.60 -5.36 -7.82
C ASP A 18 -13.98 -6.59 -8.50
N ILE A 19 -13.87 -6.54 -9.82
CA ILE A 19 -13.23 -7.58 -10.63
C ILE A 19 -11.78 -7.18 -10.86
N ILE A 20 -10.88 -8.12 -10.58
CA ILE A 20 -9.44 -7.97 -10.78
C ILE A 20 -9.00 -8.89 -11.90
N GLU A 21 -8.33 -8.32 -12.90
CA GLU A 21 -7.58 -9.05 -13.90
C GLU A 21 -6.14 -9.23 -13.43
N ILE A 22 -5.60 -10.43 -13.58
CA ILE A 22 -4.19 -10.73 -13.32
C ILE A 22 -3.60 -11.32 -14.60
N VAL A 23 -2.61 -10.64 -15.16
CA VAL A 23 -1.88 -11.09 -16.36
C VAL A 23 -0.47 -11.49 -15.96
N VAL A 24 -0.02 -12.66 -16.41
CA VAL A 24 1.34 -13.16 -16.21
C VAL A 24 1.92 -13.59 -17.55
N ASP A 25 2.90 -12.84 -18.05
CA ASP A 25 3.67 -13.20 -19.24
C ASP A 25 4.98 -13.87 -18.82
N ARG A 26 5.10 -15.16 -19.11
CA ARG A 26 6.26 -15.98 -18.74
C ARG A 26 7.40 -15.91 -19.75
N LEU A 27 7.18 -15.29 -20.91
CA LEU A 27 8.21 -15.09 -21.93
C LEU A 27 8.96 -13.78 -21.69
N SER A 28 8.21 -12.68 -21.48
CA SER A 28 8.81 -11.39 -21.11
C SER A 28 9.08 -11.24 -19.61
N LEU A 29 8.62 -12.19 -18.78
CA LEU A 29 8.71 -12.14 -17.32
C LEU A 29 8.06 -10.88 -16.73
N THR A 30 6.94 -10.47 -17.32
CA THR A 30 6.15 -9.33 -16.86
C THR A 30 4.82 -9.80 -16.28
N GLY A 31 4.23 -8.96 -15.43
CA GLY A 31 2.88 -9.19 -14.94
C GLY A 31 2.18 -7.88 -14.64
N SER A 32 0.86 -7.90 -14.66
CA SER A 32 0.01 -6.77 -14.29
C SER A 32 -1.18 -7.25 -13.47
N VAL A 33 -1.67 -6.35 -12.62
CA VAL A 33 -2.86 -6.55 -11.80
C VAL A 33 -3.73 -5.32 -12.01
N ASN A 34 -4.88 -5.51 -12.65
CA ASN A 34 -5.74 -4.42 -13.10
C ASN A 34 -7.11 -4.53 -12.43
N PHE A 35 -7.62 -3.42 -11.93
CA PHE A 35 -9.05 -3.30 -11.61
C PHE A 35 -9.81 -3.09 -12.92
N ILE A 36 -10.82 -3.92 -13.19
CA ILE A 36 -11.57 -3.91 -14.46
C ILE A 36 -13.09 -3.74 -14.25
N GLY A 37 -13.46 -2.96 -13.22
CA GLY A 37 -14.85 -2.65 -12.94
C GLY A 37 -15.56 -3.70 -12.08
N THR A 38 -16.87 -3.80 -12.22
CA THR A 38 -17.74 -4.73 -11.46
C THR A 38 -18.55 -5.58 -12.45
N PRO A 39 -19.24 -6.66 -12.01
CA PRO A 39 -20.08 -7.47 -12.90
C PRO A 39 -21.15 -6.65 -13.64
N LEU A 40 -21.62 -5.56 -13.04
CA LEU A 40 -22.66 -4.69 -13.61
C LEU A 40 -22.08 -3.55 -14.47
N ALA A 41 -20.82 -3.20 -14.27
CA ALA A 41 -20.14 -2.10 -14.95
C ALA A 41 -18.68 -2.51 -15.24
N PRO A 42 -18.46 -3.34 -16.27
CA PRO A 42 -17.11 -3.74 -16.67
C PRO A 42 -16.35 -2.55 -17.24
N LEU A 43 -15.04 -2.51 -16.99
CA LEU A 43 -14.13 -1.46 -17.45
C LEU A 43 -12.90 -2.10 -18.12
N THR A 44 -12.27 -1.36 -19.02
CA THR A 44 -10.91 -1.69 -19.46
C THR A 44 -9.90 -1.38 -18.35
N PRO A 45 -8.67 -1.96 -18.39
CA PRO A 45 -7.63 -1.64 -17.42
C PRO A 45 -7.31 -0.14 -17.29
N ALA A 46 -7.34 0.60 -18.41
CA ALA A 46 -7.08 2.04 -18.41
C ALA A 46 -8.19 2.83 -17.71
N GLU A 47 -9.46 2.50 -17.98
CA GLU A 47 -10.60 3.12 -17.33
C GLU A 47 -10.65 2.78 -15.84
N GLY A 48 -10.38 1.51 -15.49
CA GLY A 48 -10.30 1.07 -14.10
C GLY A 48 -9.19 1.78 -13.33
N ALA A 49 -8.02 2.03 -13.94
CA ALA A 49 -6.96 2.80 -13.28
C ALA A 49 -7.40 4.24 -12.94
N VAL A 50 -8.11 4.91 -13.85
CA VAL A 50 -8.64 6.26 -13.62
C VAL A 50 -9.71 6.24 -12.52
N GLU A 51 -10.62 5.27 -12.57
CA GLU A 51 -11.70 5.12 -11.58
C GLU A 51 -11.14 4.81 -10.19
N LEU A 52 -10.22 3.84 -10.08
CA LEU A 52 -9.58 3.48 -8.82
C LEU A 52 -8.76 4.64 -8.23
N ALA A 53 -8.10 5.44 -9.08
CA ALA A 53 -7.37 6.62 -8.62
C ALA A 53 -8.28 7.66 -7.94
N ARG A 54 -9.51 7.84 -8.45
CA ARG A 54 -10.52 8.76 -7.90
C ARG A 54 -11.13 8.26 -6.60
N ARG A 55 -11.14 6.95 -6.35
CA ARG A 55 -11.67 6.40 -5.10
C ARG A 55 -10.85 6.85 -3.89
N GLN A 56 -11.59 7.14 -2.82
CA GLN A 56 -11.05 7.26 -1.47
C GLN A 56 -10.64 5.86 -0.96
N PRO A 57 -9.68 5.77 -0.02
CA PRO A 57 -9.42 4.52 0.71
C PRO A 57 -10.71 3.91 1.27
N HIS A 58 -10.75 2.60 1.46
CA HIS A 58 -11.90 1.92 2.05
C HIS A 58 -12.21 2.52 3.41
N PRO A 59 -13.47 2.91 3.70
CA PRO A 59 -13.80 3.55 4.98
C PRO A 59 -13.51 2.64 6.18
N GLU A 60 -13.57 1.33 5.99
CA GLU A 60 -13.23 0.33 7.00
C GLU A 60 -11.75 -0.11 6.95
N LEU A 61 -10.91 0.51 6.13
CA LEU A 61 -9.47 0.20 6.14
C LEU A 61 -8.82 0.81 7.37
N HIS A 62 -8.47 -0.03 8.33
CA HIS A 62 -7.75 0.35 9.54
C HIS A 62 -6.80 -0.77 9.97
N ALA A 63 -5.82 -0.43 10.80
CA ALA A 63 -5.03 -1.44 11.49
C ALA A 63 -5.95 -2.21 12.45
N HIS A 64 -5.72 -3.52 12.59
CA HIS A 64 -6.52 -4.35 13.48
C HIS A 64 -6.46 -3.86 14.94
N ASP A 65 -7.60 -3.83 15.64
CA ASP A 65 -7.69 -3.28 17.01
C ASP A 65 -6.74 -3.94 18.01
N PHE A 66 -6.46 -5.23 17.81
CA PHE A 66 -5.56 -6.02 18.66
C PHE A 66 -4.14 -6.17 18.09
N LEU A 67 -3.72 -5.26 17.20
CA LEU A 67 -2.37 -5.32 16.62
C LEU A 67 -1.32 -5.07 17.72
N PRO A 68 -0.39 -6.02 17.98
CA PRO A 68 0.61 -5.85 19.03
C PRO A 68 1.49 -4.62 18.81
N ASP A 69 1.88 -3.96 19.90
CA ASP A 69 2.69 -2.73 19.83
C ASP A 69 4.03 -2.95 19.12
N ASP A 70 4.66 -4.11 19.30
CA ASP A 70 5.90 -4.46 18.58
C ASP A 70 5.67 -4.55 17.07
N THR A 71 4.51 -5.06 16.64
CA THR A 71 4.15 -5.10 15.21
C THR A 71 3.85 -3.71 14.66
N ARG A 72 3.19 -2.85 15.46
CA ARG A 72 2.94 -1.45 15.10
C ARG A 72 4.26 -0.68 14.94
N LEU A 73 5.18 -0.85 15.89
CA LEU A 73 6.50 -0.23 15.84
C LEU A 73 7.31 -0.76 14.65
N TRP A 74 7.35 -2.07 14.46
CA TRP A 74 8.02 -2.70 13.31
C TRP A 74 7.50 -2.12 11.99
N ALA A 75 6.17 -2.03 11.80
CA ALA A 75 5.58 -1.47 10.59
C ALA A 75 6.00 -0.01 10.35
N ALA A 76 6.03 0.81 11.41
CA ALA A 76 6.50 2.20 11.32
C ALA A 76 7.96 2.28 10.88
N LEU A 77 8.86 1.47 11.47
CA LEU A 77 10.27 1.42 11.11
C LEU A 77 10.48 0.95 9.66
N GLN A 78 9.70 -0.03 9.21
CA GLN A 78 9.74 -0.52 7.83
C GLN A 78 9.27 0.54 6.83
N SER A 79 8.23 1.31 7.16
CA SER A 79 7.72 2.37 6.29
C SER A 79 8.77 3.46 6.02
N ILE A 80 9.56 3.83 7.03
CA ILE A 80 10.67 4.78 6.90
C ILE A 80 11.79 4.18 6.03
N SER A 81 12.07 2.90 6.22
CA SER A 81 13.17 2.18 5.56
C SER A 81 12.93 1.83 4.08
N GLY A 82 11.72 2.09 3.55
CA GLY A 82 11.37 1.80 2.16
C GLY A 82 10.64 0.46 1.94
N GLY A 83 10.22 -0.20 3.02
CA GLY A 83 9.34 -1.36 3.02
C GLY A 83 9.81 -2.53 2.17
N THR A 84 8.87 -3.23 1.54
CA THR A 84 9.14 -4.44 0.74
C THR A 84 10.14 -4.19 -0.40
N TRP A 85 10.17 -2.98 -0.98
CA TRP A 85 11.06 -2.65 -2.10
C TRP A 85 12.54 -2.54 -1.70
N LYS A 86 12.81 -2.38 -0.41
CA LYS A 86 14.15 -2.40 0.17
C LYS A 86 14.49 -3.70 0.89
N GLY A 87 13.66 -4.74 0.73
CA GLY A 87 13.91 -6.07 1.29
C GLY A 87 13.49 -6.22 2.75
N CYS A 88 12.61 -5.35 3.24
CA CYS A 88 12.14 -5.35 4.63
C CYS A 88 13.26 -5.24 5.68
N ILE A 89 14.36 -4.55 5.34
CA ILE A 89 15.47 -4.26 6.26
C ILE A 89 15.32 -2.87 6.86
N TYR A 90 15.92 -2.65 8.03
CA TYR A 90 15.97 -1.33 8.63
C TYR A 90 17.05 -0.47 7.97
N ASP A 91 16.64 0.73 7.53
CA ASP A 91 17.55 1.81 7.20
C ASP A 91 17.79 2.63 8.47
N THR A 92 18.76 2.18 9.26
CA THR A 92 19.02 2.72 10.60
C THR A 92 19.30 4.23 10.57
N ASP A 93 20.08 4.70 9.60
CA ASP A 93 20.44 6.12 9.50
C ASP A 93 19.19 6.96 9.21
N LYS A 94 18.33 6.52 8.29
CA LYS A 94 17.09 7.21 7.96
C LYS A 94 16.07 7.18 9.11
N ILE A 95 15.99 6.06 9.82
CA ILE A 95 15.16 5.94 11.04
C ILE A 95 15.62 6.96 12.08
N ILE A 96 16.93 7.03 12.36
CA ILE A 96 17.50 7.97 13.33
C ILE A 96 17.26 9.42 12.89
N GLU A 97 17.41 9.73 11.59
CA GLU A 97 17.12 11.04 11.02
C GLU A 97 15.66 11.47 11.30
N VAL A 98 14.70 10.60 10.99
CA VAL A 98 13.27 10.87 11.21
C VAL A 98 12.95 11.03 12.70
N ILE A 99 13.52 10.19 13.57
CA ILE A 99 13.34 10.31 15.02
C ILE A 99 13.88 11.67 15.51
N ASN A 100 15.08 12.08 15.09
CA ASN A 100 15.68 13.35 15.48
C ASN A 100 14.88 14.55 14.96
N ALA A 101 14.37 14.48 13.72
CA ALA A 101 13.48 15.49 13.17
C ALA A 101 12.19 15.61 13.98
N GLY A 102 11.58 14.49 14.34
CA GLY A 102 10.39 14.43 15.21
C GLY A 102 10.66 15.01 16.60
N LYS A 103 11.78 14.65 17.22
CA LYS A 103 12.23 15.22 18.50
C LYS A 103 12.33 16.75 18.43
N LYS A 104 13.01 17.27 17.41
CA LYS A 104 13.13 18.72 17.18
C LYS A 104 11.76 19.39 16.98
N ALA A 105 10.87 18.77 16.21
CA ALA A 105 9.53 19.32 15.94
C ALA A 105 8.64 19.34 17.19
N LEU A 106 8.83 18.37 18.10
CA LEU A 106 8.05 18.23 19.33
C LEU A 106 8.71 18.89 20.56
N GLY A 107 9.94 19.39 20.44
CA GLY A 107 10.65 20.05 21.54
C GLY A 107 11.17 19.09 22.63
N ILE A 108 11.53 17.86 22.25
CA ILE A 108 12.08 16.79 23.12
C ILE A 108 13.54 16.47 22.82
#